data_AF-A0A3D1HMK2-F1
#
_entry.id   AF-A0A3D1HMK2-F1
#
_cell.length_a   1.000
_cell.length_b   1.000
_cell.length_c   1.000
_cell.angle_alpha   90.00
_cell.angle_beta   90.00
_cell.angle_gamma   90.00
#
_symmetry.space_group_name_H-M   'P 1'
#
loop_
_entity.id
_entity.type
_entity.pdbx_description
1 polymer ?
#
loop_
_entity_poly.entity_id
_entity_poly.type
_entity_poly.pdbx_seq_one_letter_code
_entity_poly.pdbx_strand_id
1 'polypeptide(L)'
;MSLLAIIAFGSSAGAAQQAAVASWVFSEGWETSSSGTVVTYTPDGSGWTALSNTAWKTKQPVFLPNSCNGVQANYKLTLKTSDGKWEVKQSKDSYVLRLNTASIDKFTKKEDYGNPEKHDQYFEASFPTTSLNNVKVNFAIGDGSSSSTHFGVAYSADGGTTWTTLDDYVSGSHWNTYNDATFELNADNKENVIVRLFIVSATKNSNYNLKYFNVLADDHEAPKLTASRPADNATDVATSGTIALEFNESIVRAEDAMAMLTNANNNKVTELEPNVSGNVLRFA
;
A
#
# COMPACT_ATOMS: atom_id res chain seq x y z
N MET A 1 28.74 -36.08 -24.57
CA MET A 1 27.93 -35.10 -25.32
C MET A 1 26.55 -35.68 -25.53
N SER A 2 25.55 -35.18 -24.81
CA SER A 2 24.15 -35.33 -25.20
C SER A 2 23.49 -33.99 -24.94
N LEU A 3 23.11 -33.33 -26.03
CA LEU A 3 22.41 -32.06 -26.07
C LEU A 3 20.93 -32.37 -25.91
N LEU A 4 20.29 -31.83 -24.87
CA LEU A 4 18.83 -31.88 -24.73
C LEU A 4 18.27 -30.51 -25.14
N ALA A 5 17.62 -30.48 -26.31
CA ALA A 5 16.89 -29.32 -26.80
C ALA A 5 15.56 -29.19 -26.04
N ILE A 6 15.32 -28.03 -25.44
CA ILE A 6 14.01 -27.65 -24.90
C ILE A 6 13.26 -26.91 -26.01
N ILE A 7 12.17 -27.50 -26.47
CA ILE A 7 11.19 -26.85 -27.34
C ILE A 7 10.20 -26.13 -26.43
N ALA A 8 10.27 -24.80 -26.39
CA ALA A 8 9.25 -23.97 -25.74
C ALA A 8 8.10 -23.73 -26.73
N PHE A 9 6.90 -24.15 -26.37
CA PHE A 9 5.68 -23.77 -27.08
C PHE A 9 5.45 -22.27 -26.89
N GLY A 10 5.21 -21.57 -28.00
CA GLY A 10 4.80 -20.17 -27.99
C GLY A 10 3.44 -20.03 -27.33
N SER A 11 3.41 -19.48 -26.13
CA SER A 11 2.23 -18.80 -25.61
C SER A 11 2.13 -17.45 -26.32
N SER A 12 0.97 -17.17 -26.91
CA SER A 12 0.61 -15.83 -27.35
C SER A 12 0.82 -14.87 -26.18
N ALA A 13 1.80 -13.97 -26.29
CA ALA A 13 2.03 -12.90 -25.35
C ALA A 13 0.83 -11.93 -25.42
N GLY A 14 -0.20 -12.18 -24.62
CA GLY A 14 -0.92 -11.06 -24.02
C GLY A 14 0.10 -10.31 -23.17
N ALA A 15 0.14 -8.98 -23.27
CA ALA A 15 1.01 -8.18 -22.40
C ALA A 15 0.77 -8.62 -20.94
N ALA A 16 1.83 -9.03 -20.25
CA ALA A 16 1.72 -9.35 -18.84
C ALA A 16 1.21 -8.09 -18.12
N GLN A 17 0.08 -8.20 -17.42
CA GLN A 17 -0.42 -7.11 -16.59
C GLN A 17 0.66 -6.80 -15.55
N GLN A 18 1.14 -5.56 -15.53
CA GLN A 18 2.12 -5.09 -14.55
C GLN A 18 1.66 -5.42 -13.13
N ALA A 19 2.55 -5.98 -12.32
CA ALA A 19 2.23 -6.48 -10.99
C ALA A 19 1.97 -5.34 -9.99
N ALA A 20 1.10 -5.58 -9.01
CA ALA A 20 0.93 -4.67 -7.89
C ALA A 20 2.09 -4.87 -6.90
N VAL A 21 2.88 -3.82 -6.71
CA VAL A 21 3.99 -3.75 -5.74
C VAL A 21 3.54 -3.21 -4.38
N ALA A 22 2.33 -2.64 -4.30
CA ALA A 22 1.61 -2.39 -3.06
C ALA A 22 0.09 -2.40 -3.30
N SER A 23 -0.69 -2.92 -2.35
CA SER A 23 -2.15 -2.98 -2.45
C SER A 23 -2.83 -2.66 -1.11
N TRP A 24 -3.84 -1.79 -1.19
CA TRP A 24 -4.77 -1.51 -0.10
C TRP A 24 -6.16 -1.97 -0.51
N VAL A 25 -6.69 -2.92 0.26
CA VAL A 25 -8.08 -3.35 0.26
C VAL A 25 -8.62 -3.29 1.69
N PHE A 26 -9.95 -3.32 1.85
CA PHE A 26 -10.58 -3.09 3.16
C PHE A 26 -11.39 -4.30 3.65
N SER A 27 -11.04 -5.50 3.17
CA SER A 27 -11.75 -6.76 3.37
C SER A 27 -11.22 -7.61 4.54
N GLU A 28 -10.37 -7.05 5.40
CA GLU A 28 -9.71 -7.76 6.51
C GLU A 28 -9.88 -6.97 7.82
N GLY A 29 -9.48 -7.55 8.95
CA GLY A 29 -9.31 -6.85 10.22
C GLY A 29 -7.97 -6.13 10.33
N TRP A 30 -7.73 -5.50 11.48
CA TRP A 30 -6.52 -4.73 11.72
C TRP A 30 -6.07 -4.79 13.17
N GLU A 31 -4.76 -4.94 13.35
CA GLU A 31 -4.07 -4.50 14.55
C GLU A 31 -3.92 -2.98 14.53
N THR A 32 -3.99 -2.35 15.71
CA THR A 32 -3.95 -0.88 15.82
C THR A 32 -2.84 -0.39 16.72
N SER A 33 -2.18 0.69 16.30
CA SER A 33 -1.29 1.49 17.14
C SER A 33 -1.67 2.96 17.05
N SER A 34 -1.44 3.73 18.10
CA SER A 34 -1.87 5.14 18.16
C SER A 34 -0.74 6.05 18.62
N SER A 35 -0.68 7.25 18.03
CA SER A 35 0.17 8.36 18.47
C SER A 35 -0.65 9.65 18.42
N GLY A 36 -1.05 10.15 19.59
CA GLY A 36 -2.01 11.26 19.68
C GLY A 36 -3.34 10.90 19.00
N THR A 37 -3.77 11.72 18.04
CA THR A 37 -5.00 11.49 17.25
C THR A 37 -4.79 10.58 16.04
N VAL A 38 -3.54 10.26 15.70
CA VAL A 38 -3.22 9.39 14.56
C VAL A 38 -3.33 7.94 15.00
N VAL A 39 -4.06 7.14 14.23
CA VAL A 39 -4.20 5.71 14.45
C VAL A 39 -3.79 4.96 13.20
N THR A 40 -2.79 4.11 13.36
CA THR A 40 -2.28 3.24 12.31
C THR A 40 -3.00 1.89 12.39
N TYR A 41 -3.53 1.47 11.26
CA TYR A 41 -4.24 0.22 11.03
C TYR A 41 -3.35 -0.69 10.17
N THR A 42 -2.89 -1.79 10.76
CA THR A 42 -2.08 -2.81 10.10
C THR A 42 -2.94 -4.02 9.83
N PRO A 43 -3.16 -4.43 8.56
CA PRO A 43 -3.92 -5.65 8.25
C PRO A 43 -3.34 -6.85 9.00
N ASP A 44 -4.20 -7.59 9.70
CA ASP A 44 -3.79 -8.67 10.61
C ASP A 44 -4.21 -10.06 10.12
N GLY A 45 -4.93 -10.13 8.99
CA GLY A 45 -5.50 -11.36 8.44
C GLY A 45 -6.63 -11.95 9.29
N SER A 46 -7.05 -11.30 10.37
CA SER A 46 -8.30 -11.60 11.03
C SER A 46 -9.45 -11.26 10.08
N GLY A 47 -10.52 -12.04 10.12
CA GLY A 47 -11.66 -11.82 9.22
C GLY A 47 -12.17 -10.37 9.28
N TRP A 48 -12.85 -9.95 8.21
CA TRP A 48 -13.29 -8.56 8.05
C TRP A 48 -13.97 -7.95 9.29
N THR A 49 -13.57 -6.73 9.64
CA THR A 49 -14.24 -5.92 10.67
C THR A 49 -14.60 -4.54 10.14
N ALA A 50 -15.64 -3.91 10.69
CA ALA A 50 -16.01 -2.53 10.35
C ALA A 50 -15.32 -1.53 11.29
N LEU A 51 -14.98 -0.35 10.76
CA LEU A 51 -14.55 0.80 11.56
C LEU A 51 -15.64 1.85 11.55
N SER A 52 -16.02 2.33 12.73
CA SER A 52 -17.16 3.24 12.92
C SER A 52 -16.94 4.62 12.30
N ASN A 53 -18.04 5.27 11.92
CA ASN A 53 -18.08 6.61 11.35
C ASN A 53 -17.59 7.68 12.33
N THR A 54 -16.31 8.04 12.19
CA THR A 54 -15.54 8.82 13.16
C THR A 54 -15.13 10.16 12.56
N ALA A 55 -15.24 11.24 13.35
CA ALA A 55 -14.75 12.55 12.92
C ALA A 55 -13.25 12.52 12.67
N TRP A 56 -12.82 13.01 11.51
CA TRP A 56 -11.40 12.97 11.15
C TRP A 56 -10.52 13.72 12.16
N LYS A 57 -11.02 14.85 12.68
CA LYS A 57 -10.32 15.65 13.70
C LYS A 57 -10.06 14.90 15.01
N THR A 58 -10.88 13.91 15.35
CA THR A 58 -10.71 13.14 16.59
C THR A 58 -9.85 11.90 16.38
N LYS A 59 -9.86 11.34 15.16
CA LYS A 59 -9.11 10.13 14.81
C LYS A 59 -8.69 10.21 13.35
N GLN A 60 -7.38 10.31 13.10
CA GLN A 60 -6.79 10.43 11.77
C GLN A 60 -6.25 9.06 11.36
N PRO A 61 -6.84 8.40 10.33
CA PRO A 61 -6.48 7.04 10.00
C PRO A 61 -5.23 6.99 9.11
N VAL A 62 -4.37 6.03 9.39
CA VAL A 62 -3.29 5.61 8.49
C VAL A 62 -3.44 4.11 8.28
N PHE A 63 -3.73 3.68 7.06
CA PHE A 63 -3.82 2.27 6.69
C PHE A 63 -2.51 1.83 6.06
N LEU A 64 -1.89 0.79 6.61
CA LEU A 64 -0.81 0.09 5.94
C LEU A 64 -1.39 -0.86 4.87
N PRO A 65 -0.64 -1.18 3.80
CA PRO A 65 -1.14 -2.02 2.73
C PRO A 65 -1.31 -3.47 3.18
N ASN A 66 -2.23 -4.20 2.55
CA ASN A 66 -2.39 -5.65 2.72
C ASN A 66 -1.18 -6.42 2.15
N SER A 67 -0.57 -5.89 1.09
CA SER A 67 0.66 -6.43 0.50
C SER A 67 1.56 -5.30 0.00
N CYS A 68 2.87 -5.48 0.10
CA CYS A 68 3.85 -4.60 -0.54
C CYS A 68 5.21 -5.28 -0.73
N ASN A 69 5.95 -4.90 -1.77
CA ASN A 69 7.34 -5.31 -2.06
C ASN A 69 8.36 -4.51 -1.22
N GLY A 70 8.02 -4.11 0.01
CA GLY A 70 8.88 -3.21 0.79
C GLY A 70 8.58 -3.23 2.28
N VAL A 71 9.30 -2.42 3.04
CA VAL A 71 9.01 -2.21 4.47
C VAL A 71 7.63 -1.57 4.61
N GLN A 72 6.66 -2.35 5.10
CA GLN A 72 5.23 -2.00 5.13
C GLN A 72 4.94 -0.63 5.75
N ALA A 73 5.67 -0.23 6.79
CA ALA A 73 5.50 1.06 7.46
C ALA A 73 5.81 2.29 6.59
N ASN A 74 6.52 2.11 5.46
CA ASN A 74 6.82 3.16 4.49
C ASN A 74 5.67 3.39 3.48
N TYR A 75 4.69 2.48 3.45
CA TYR A 75 3.54 2.54 2.57
C TYR A 75 2.33 2.92 3.41
N LYS A 76 1.67 4.02 3.07
CA LYS A 76 0.52 4.54 3.83
C LYS A 76 -0.60 4.96 2.90
N LEU A 77 -1.82 4.64 3.30
CA LEU A 77 -3.02 5.22 2.73
C LEU A 77 -3.78 5.96 3.84
N THR A 78 -4.13 7.20 3.59
CA THR A 78 -4.87 8.06 4.52
C THR A 78 -5.96 8.83 3.76
N LEU A 79 -6.67 9.67 4.48
CA LEU A 79 -7.57 10.66 3.93
C LEU A 79 -7.52 11.90 4.81
N LYS A 80 -7.93 13.04 4.25
CA LYS A 80 -8.13 14.28 5.00
C LYS A 80 -9.51 14.84 4.73
N THR A 81 -10.18 15.26 5.80
CA THR A 81 -11.37 16.10 5.74
C THR A 81 -11.41 17.02 6.96
N SER A 82 -11.48 18.33 6.75
CA SER A 82 -11.49 19.32 7.84
C SER A 82 -12.83 19.44 8.57
N ASP A 83 -13.90 18.87 8.03
CA ASP A 83 -15.25 18.96 8.60
C ASP A 83 -16.04 17.66 8.54
N GLY A 84 -15.49 16.65 7.87
CA GLY A 84 -16.14 15.38 7.65
C GLY A 84 -15.73 14.30 8.64
N LYS A 85 -16.10 13.08 8.24
CA LYS A 85 -15.87 11.84 8.97
C LYS A 85 -15.34 10.77 8.02
N TRP A 86 -14.91 9.66 8.59
CA TRP A 86 -14.54 8.49 7.82
C TRP A 86 -15.00 7.20 8.50
N GLU A 87 -15.18 6.15 7.72
CA GLU A 87 -15.49 4.80 8.19
C GLU A 87 -14.85 3.77 7.26
N VAL A 88 -14.65 2.55 7.76
CA VAL A 88 -14.43 1.37 6.91
C VAL A 88 -15.64 0.48 7.04
N LYS A 89 -16.23 0.10 5.92
CA LYS A 89 -17.47 -0.67 5.93
C LYS A 89 -17.65 -1.53 4.70
N GLN A 90 -18.53 -2.52 4.85
CA GLN A 90 -19.10 -3.20 3.70
C GLN A 90 -20.10 -2.28 2.99
N SER A 91 -20.02 -2.30 1.67
CA SER A 91 -20.77 -1.51 0.71
C SER A 91 -21.26 -2.47 -0.38
N LYS A 92 -22.43 -3.08 -0.15
CA LYS A 92 -22.94 -4.21 -0.95
C LYS A 92 -21.91 -5.34 -1.00
N ASP A 93 -21.36 -5.64 -2.17
CA ASP A 93 -20.41 -6.75 -2.40
C ASP A 93 -18.93 -6.29 -2.28
N SER A 94 -18.69 -5.06 -1.82
CA SER A 94 -17.35 -4.48 -1.69
C SER A 94 -17.09 -4.00 -0.26
N TYR A 95 -15.81 -3.88 0.08
CA TYR A 95 -15.36 -3.27 1.34
C TYR A 95 -14.59 -2.01 1.01
N VAL A 96 -14.89 -0.91 1.70
CA VAL A 96 -14.45 0.42 1.28
C VAL A 96 -13.94 1.24 2.44
N LEU A 97 -12.94 2.08 2.16
CA LEU A 97 -12.64 3.26 2.96
C LEU A 97 -13.53 4.39 2.47
N ARG A 98 -14.36 4.89 3.37
CA ARG A 98 -15.33 5.94 3.07
C ARG A 98 -14.92 7.26 3.69
N LEU A 99 -14.89 8.30 2.87
CA LEU A 99 -14.79 9.71 3.30
C LEU A 99 -16.19 10.34 3.21
N ASN A 100 -16.70 10.85 4.32
CA ASN A 100 -17.99 11.56 4.40
C ASN A 100 -17.72 13.07 4.53
N THR A 101 -18.13 13.88 3.56
CA THR A 101 -17.96 15.34 3.62
C THR A 101 -19.13 16.00 4.33
N ALA A 102 -18.87 17.07 5.08
CA ALA A 102 -19.92 17.91 5.69
C ALA A 102 -20.16 19.23 4.92
N SER A 103 -19.43 19.42 3.83
CA SER A 103 -19.51 20.57 2.93
C SER A 103 -19.46 20.14 1.46
N ILE A 104 -19.83 21.08 0.60
CA ILE A 104 -19.83 20.93 -0.87
C ILE A 104 -18.86 21.90 -1.57
N ASP A 105 -18.17 22.73 -0.81
CA ASP A 105 -17.42 23.88 -1.31
C ASP A 105 -16.01 24.03 -0.69
N LYS A 106 -15.65 23.22 0.32
CA LYS A 106 -14.29 23.19 0.90
C LYS A 106 -13.32 22.27 0.16
N PHE A 107 -13.54 22.11 -1.14
CA PHE A 107 -12.70 21.31 -1.99
C PHE A 107 -11.47 22.11 -2.44
N THR A 108 -10.32 21.43 -2.51
CA THR A 108 -9.11 22.05 -3.05
C THR A 108 -9.31 22.35 -4.53
N LYS A 109 -9.17 23.62 -4.89
CA LYS A 109 -9.21 24.05 -6.29
C LYS A 109 -8.00 23.49 -7.03
N LYS A 110 -8.16 23.18 -8.31
CA LYS A 110 -7.09 22.62 -9.15
C LYS A 110 -5.84 23.52 -9.21
N GLU A 111 -6.04 24.84 -9.22
CA GLU A 111 -4.96 25.84 -9.16
C GLU A 111 -4.13 25.80 -7.86
N ASP A 112 -4.70 25.22 -6.79
CA ASP A 112 -4.05 25.13 -5.48
C ASP A 112 -3.33 23.79 -5.25
N TYR A 113 -3.32 22.85 -6.22
CA TYR A 113 -2.66 21.54 -6.06
C TYR A 113 -1.14 21.61 -5.84
N GLY A 114 -0.52 22.75 -6.19
CA GLY A 114 0.89 23.03 -5.88
C GLY A 114 1.15 23.50 -4.45
N ASN A 115 0.11 23.72 -3.64
CA ASN A 115 0.24 24.26 -2.28
C ASN A 115 -0.41 23.32 -1.24
N PRO A 116 0.36 22.40 -0.63
CA PRO A 116 -0.16 21.38 0.27
C PRO A 116 -0.87 21.93 1.51
N GLU A 117 -0.60 23.17 1.93
CA GLU A 117 -1.26 23.80 3.08
C GLU A 117 -2.74 24.08 2.81
N LYS A 118 -3.12 24.26 1.53
CA LYS A 118 -4.50 24.48 1.09
C LYS A 118 -5.28 23.19 0.84
N HIS A 119 -4.61 22.03 0.90
CA HIS A 119 -5.22 20.77 0.53
C HIS A 119 -6.21 20.29 1.61
N ASP A 120 -7.41 19.91 1.19
CA ASP A 120 -8.47 19.36 2.03
C ASP A 120 -9.37 18.44 1.20
N GLN A 121 -10.15 17.57 1.86
CA GLN A 121 -11.14 16.68 1.22
C GLN A 121 -10.53 15.76 0.15
N TYR A 122 -9.59 14.90 0.55
CA TYR A 122 -8.89 13.99 -0.34
C TYR A 122 -8.61 12.62 0.29
N PHE A 123 -8.36 11.63 -0.56
CA PHE A 123 -7.59 10.43 -0.21
C PHE A 123 -6.12 10.66 -0.56
N GLU A 124 -5.21 10.08 0.20
CA GLU A 124 -3.77 10.20 -0.03
C GLU A 124 -3.06 8.86 0.15
N ALA A 125 -2.25 8.48 -0.82
CA ALA A 125 -1.29 7.38 -0.68
C ALA A 125 0.13 7.95 -0.67
N SER A 126 0.98 7.48 0.24
CA SER A 126 2.42 7.77 0.26
C SER A 126 3.22 6.47 0.25
N PHE A 127 4.18 6.34 -0.64
CA PHE A 127 4.96 5.11 -0.83
C PHE A 127 6.31 5.40 -1.49
N PRO A 128 7.36 4.62 -1.19
CA PRO A 128 8.59 4.65 -1.96
C PRO A 128 8.41 3.94 -3.30
N THR A 129 9.23 4.32 -4.28
CA THR A 129 9.41 3.65 -5.56
C THR A 129 10.89 3.34 -5.82
N THR A 130 11.73 3.32 -4.78
CA THR A 130 13.15 2.96 -4.85
C THR A 130 13.32 1.63 -5.57
N SER A 131 14.20 1.60 -6.57
CA SER A 131 14.43 0.43 -7.45
C SER A 131 13.24 -0.04 -8.28
N LEU A 132 12.16 0.75 -8.34
CA LEU A 132 10.97 0.46 -9.15
C LEU A 132 10.88 1.40 -10.35
N ASN A 133 10.44 0.85 -11.48
CA ASN A 133 10.31 1.57 -12.74
C ASN A 133 8.89 1.46 -13.31
N ASN A 134 8.55 2.32 -14.27
CA ASN A 134 7.24 2.34 -14.93
C ASN A 134 6.10 2.46 -13.92
N VAL A 135 6.25 3.34 -12.93
CA VAL A 135 5.33 3.46 -11.80
C VAL A 135 3.94 3.93 -12.27
N LYS A 136 2.90 3.22 -11.83
CA LYS A 136 1.50 3.58 -12.01
C LYS A 136 0.74 3.44 -10.71
N VAL A 137 -0.41 4.09 -10.63
CA VAL A 137 -1.40 3.83 -9.58
C VAL A 137 -2.72 3.42 -10.20
N ASN A 138 -3.40 2.50 -9.53
CA ASN A 138 -4.70 2.00 -9.95
C ASN A 138 -5.67 2.02 -8.76
N PHE A 139 -6.86 2.57 -8.96
CA PHE A 139 -7.86 2.72 -7.91
C PHE A 139 -9.26 2.83 -8.50
N ALA A 140 -10.26 2.72 -7.63
CA ALA A 140 -11.65 2.95 -8.01
C ALA A 140 -12.46 3.54 -6.83
N ILE A 141 -13.31 4.53 -7.13
CA ILE A 141 -14.15 5.22 -6.14
C ILE A 141 -15.61 5.19 -6.58
N GLY A 142 -16.51 4.91 -5.64
CA GLY A 142 -17.95 5.07 -5.80
C GLY A 142 -18.47 6.34 -5.14
N ASP A 143 -19.36 7.06 -5.83
CA ASP A 143 -19.90 8.35 -5.37
C ASP A 143 -21.32 8.23 -4.80
N GLY A 144 -21.47 8.55 -3.51
CA GLY A 144 -22.74 8.54 -2.80
C GLY A 144 -23.71 9.66 -3.17
N SER A 145 -23.27 10.69 -3.88
CA SER A 145 -24.13 11.77 -4.37
C SER A 145 -24.88 11.36 -5.64
N SER A 146 -24.39 10.29 -6.28
CA SER A 146 -24.86 9.74 -7.55
C SER A 146 -24.75 10.74 -8.71
N SER A 147 -23.68 11.53 -8.72
CA SER A 147 -23.40 12.56 -9.73
C SER A 147 -22.20 12.24 -10.62
N SER A 148 -21.54 11.09 -10.41
CA SER A 148 -20.27 10.74 -11.07
C SER A 148 -19.21 11.80 -10.76
N THR A 149 -19.06 12.10 -9.47
CA THR A 149 -18.12 13.11 -8.97
C THR A 149 -16.73 12.95 -9.60
N HIS A 150 -16.22 14.07 -10.12
CA HIS A 150 -14.85 14.15 -10.56
C HIS A 150 -13.91 14.21 -9.34
N PHE A 151 -12.75 13.59 -9.49
CA PHE A 151 -11.64 13.70 -8.57
C PHE A 151 -10.43 14.23 -9.32
N GLY A 152 -9.87 15.34 -8.86
CA GLY A 152 -8.58 15.78 -9.37
C GLY A 152 -7.51 14.85 -8.84
N VAL A 153 -6.58 14.48 -9.71
CA VAL A 153 -5.46 13.60 -9.36
C VAL A 153 -4.19 14.41 -9.45
N ALA A 154 -3.41 14.45 -8.37
CA ALA A 154 -2.07 15.02 -8.40
C ALA A 154 -1.11 14.15 -7.60
N TYR A 155 0.15 14.18 -7.99
CA TYR A 155 1.19 13.48 -7.27
C TYR A 155 2.42 14.36 -7.04
N SER A 156 3.21 14.00 -6.04
CA SER A 156 4.52 14.56 -5.75
C SER A 156 5.53 13.42 -5.76
N ALA A 157 6.67 13.62 -6.42
CA ALA A 157 7.78 12.67 -6.46
C ALA A 157 8.91 13.02 -5.46
N ASP A 158 8.72 14.06 -4.64
CA ASP A 158 9.72 14.66 -3.76
C ASP A 158 9.17 14.95 -2.36
N GLY A 159 8.27 14.08 -1.88
CA GLY A 159 7.74 14.15 -0.53
C GLY A 159 6.81 15.35 -0.26
N GLY A 160 6.18 15.90 -1.29
CA GLY A 160 5.18 16.97 -1.20
C GLY A 160 5.73 18.37 -1.48
N THR A 161 6.98 18.49 -1.94
CA THR A 161 7.63 19.77 -2.24
C THR A 161 7.11 20.36 -3.55
N THR A 162 7.05 19.54 -4.60
CA THR A 162 6.46 19.89 -5.90
C THR A 162 5.35 18.91 -6.25
N TRP A 163 4.38 19.39 -7.04
CA TRP A 163 3.19 18.63 -7.41
C TRP A 163 2.97 18.66 -8.92
N THR A 164 2.68 17.49 -9.48
CA THR A 164 2.27 17.29 -10.87
C THR A 164 0.80 16.94 -10.89
N THR A 165 0.00 17.71 -11.64
CA THR A 165 -1.43 17.44 -11.84
C THR A 165 -1.62 16.52 -13.05
N LEU A 166 -2.50 15.54 -12.89
CA LEU A 166 -2.91 14.61 -13.93
C LEU A 166 -4.34 14.94 -14.41
N ASP A 167 -4.84 14.14 -15.35
CA ASP A 167 -6.25 14.19 -15.74
C ASP A 167 -7.16 13.84 -14.56
N ASP A 168 -8.37 14.38 -14.59
CA ASP A 168 -9.36 14.10 -13.55
C ASP A 168 -9.89 12.67 -13.70
N TYR A 169 -10.07 12.00 -12.57
CA TYR A 169 -10.78 10.73 -12.48
C TYR A 169 -12.29 10.97 -12.35
N VAL A 170 -13.12 10.15 -12.99
CA VAL A 170 -14.58 10.19 -12.85
C VAL A 170 -15.05 8.97 -12.08
N SER A 171 -15.63 9.17 -10.90
CA SER A 171 -16.12 8.08 -10.06
C SER A 171 -17.27 7.31 -10.70
N GLY A 172 -17.52 6.10 -10.20
CA GLY A 172 -18.77 5.42 -10.52
C GLY A 172 -19.97 6.27 -10.08
N SER A 173 -21.07 6.19 -10.83
CA SER A 173 -22.24 7.08 -10.68
C SER A 173 -23.10 6.81 -9.45
N HIS A 174 -22.66 5.96 -8.53
CA HIS A 174 -23.38 5.55 -7.32
C HIS A 174 -22.41 4.97 -6.28
N TRP A 175 -22.82 4.90 -5.01
CA TRP A 175 -21.95 4.53 -3.88
C TRP A 175 -21.37 3.10 -3.95
N ASN A 176 -21.93 2.23 -4.79
CA ASN A 176 -21.53 0.84 -5.01
C ASN A 176 -21.18 0.50 -6.47
N THR A 177 -21.02 1.52 -7.31
CA THR A 177 -20.50 1.38 -8.68
C THR A 177 -19.12 2.00 -8.72
N TYR A 178 -18.20 1.40 -9.47
CA TYR A 178 -16.80 1.77 -9.44
C TYR A 178 -16.27 1.78 -10.87
N ASN A 179 -15.60 2.86 -11.25
CA ASN A 179 -14.87 2.93 -12.51
C ASN A 179 -13.39 2.70 -12.18
N ASP A 180 -12.78 1.66 -12.70
CA ASP A 180 -11.35 1.44 -12.55
C ASP A 180 -10.57 2.46 -13.39
N ALA A 181 -9.53 3.06 -12.79
CA ALA A 181 -8.62 3.95 -13.50
C ALA A 181 -7.17 3.62 -13.17
N THR A 182 -6.30 3.88 -14.14
CA THR A 182 -4.86 3.72 -14.01
C THR A 182 -4.17 4.99 -14.48
N PHE A 183 -3.27 5.51 -13.65
CA PHE A 183 -2.52 6.73 -13.93
C PHE A 183 -1.03 6.40 -13.91
N GLU A 184 -0.31 6.80 -14.97
CA GLU A 184 1.14 6.71 -15.04
C GLU A 184 1.78 7.88 -14.28
N LEU A 185 2.83 7.59 -13.53
CA LEU A 185 3.56 8.59 -12.75
C LEU A 185 4.99 8.68 -13.27
N ASN A 186 5.48 9.89 -13.53
CA ASN A 186 6.92 10.11 -13.66
C ASN A 186 7.52 10.18 -12.24
N ALA A 187 7.64 9.02 -11.61
CA ALA A 187 8.01 8.87 -10.21
C ALA A 187 8.85 7.61 -9.96
N ASP A 188 9.63 7.18 -10.95
CA ASP A 188 10.54 6.04 -10.82
C ASP A 188 11.70 6.36 -9.86
N ASN A 189 12.10 5.36 -9.08
CA ASN A 189 13.22 5.43 -8.14
C ASN A 189 13.19 6.64 -7.19
N LYS A 190 12.08 6.81 -6.45
CA LYS A 190 11.88 7.90 -5.48
C LYS A 190 11.74 7.38 -4.06
N GLU A 191 12.30 8.09 -3.11
CA GLU A 191 12.19 7.73 -1.68
C GLU A 191 10.78 7.93 -1.12
N ASN A 192 10.04 8.91 -1.64
CA ASN A 192 8.69 9.23 -1.18
C ASN A 192 7.84 9.86 -2.28
N VAL A 193 6.97 9.05 -2.87
CA VAL A 193 5.91 9.48 -3.77
C VAL A 193 4.64 9.69 -2.96
N ILE A 194 3.94 10.80 -3.20
CA ILE A 194 2.63 11.07 -2.62
C ILE A 194 1.63 11.22 -3.76
N VAL A 195 0.48 10.56 -3.69
CA VAL A 195 -0.64 10.72 -4.62
C VAL A 195 -1.85 11.19 -3.84
N ARG A 196 -2.51 12.26 -4.30
CA ARG A 196 -3.76 12.78 -3.74
C ARG A 196 -4.89 12.67 -4.76
N LEU A 197 -6.05 12.20 -4.27
CA LEU A 197 -7.31 12.13 -5.00
C LEU A 197 -8.26 13.15 -4.38
N PHE A 198 -8.32 14.35 -4.94
CA PHE A 198 -9.11 15.47 -4.43
C PHE A 198 -10.54 15.37 -4.91
N ILE A 199 -11.50 15.48 -4.01
CA ILE A 199 -12.89 15.70 -4.40
C ILE A 199 -12.96 17.10 -5.02
N VAL A 200 -13.38 17.26 -6.29
CA VAL A 200 -13.39 18.60 -6.93
C VAL A 200 -14.76 19.28 -6.90
N SER A 201 -15.83 18.52 -6.76
CA SER A 201 -17.19 19.08 -6.75
C SER A 201 -18.18 18.15 -6.08
N ALA A 202 -19.21 18.71 -5.47
CA ALA A 202 -20.33 17.97 -4.93
C ALA A 202 -21.61 18.78 -5.10
N THR A 203 -22.71 18.12 -5.46
CA THR A 203 -24.04 18.76 -5.53
C THR A 203 -24.78 18.73 -4.20
N LYS A 204 -24.30 17.93 -3.24
CA LYS A 204 -24.84 17.72 -1.90
C LYS A 204 -23.77 17.13 -1.00
N ASN A 205 -23.94 17.21 0.32
CA ASN A 205 -23.09 16.48 1.26
C ASN A 205 -23.15 14.98 0.94
N SER A 206 -21.99 14.34 0.86
CA SER A 206 -21.89 13.00 0.27
C SER A 206 -20.85 12.13 0.97
N ASN A 207 -20.82 10.88 0.53
CA ASN A 207 -19.79 9.92 0.86
C ASN A 207 -19.08 9.45 -0.40
N TYR A 208 -17.77 9.26 -0.30
CA TYR A 208 -16.91 8.81 -1.38
C TYR A 208 -16.23 7.52 -0.92
N ASN A 209 -16.36 6.46 -1.71
CA ASN A 209 -16.08 5.09 -1.29
C ASN A 209 -14.88 4.57 -2.08
N LEU A 210 -13.67 4.75 -1.55
CA LEU A 210 -12.47 4.18 -2.14
C LEU A 210 -12.51 2.66 -1.94
N LYS A 211 -12.60 1.92 -3.05
CA LYS A 211 -12.71 0.46 -3.04
C LYS A 211 -11.37 -0.21 -2.77
N TYR A 212 -10.35 0.27 -3.45
CA TYR A 212 -8.98 -0.19 -3.32
C TYR A 212 -8.03 0.91 -3.85
N PHE A 213 -6.75 0.78 -3.51
CA PHE A 213 -5.66 1.54 -4.12
C PHE A 213 -4.49 0.59 -4.35
N ASN A 214 -3.90 0.62 -5.54
CA ASN A 214 -2.76 -0.20 -5.92
C ASN A 214 -1.64 0.69 -6.46
N VAL A 215 -0.41 0.33 -6.14
CA VAL A 215 0.79 0.80 -6.85
C VAL A 215 1.23 -0.33 -7.77
N LEU A 216 1.36 -0.03 -9.06
CA LEU A 216 1.86 -0.95 -10.06
C LEU A 216 3.24 -0.48 -10.49
N ALA A 217 4.20 -1.38 -10.60
CA ALA A 217 5.53 -1.05 -11.09
C ALA A 217 6.22 -2.30 -11.60
N ASP A 218 7.28 -2.11 -12.38
CA ASP A 218 8.20 -3.16 -12.72
C ASP A 218 9.28 -3.25 -11.63
N ASP A 219 9.44 -4.46 -11.11
CA ASP A 219 10.44 -4.81 -10.12
C ASP A 219 11.44 -5.79 -10.74
N HIS A 220 12.72 -5.43 -10.69
CA HIS A 220 13.81 -6.18 -11.32
C HIS A 220 14.98 -6.44 -10.37
N GLU A 221 14.87 -6.02 -9.10
CA GLU A 221 15.91 -6.25 -8.11
C GLU A 221 15.50 -7.41 -7.19
N ALA A 222 16.47 -8.22 -6.78
CA ALA A 222 16.22 -9.27 -5.81
C ALA A 222 16.34 -8.71 -4.37
N PRO A 223 15.62 -9.30 -3.40
CA PRO A 223 15.74 -8.93 -1.99
C PRO A 223 17.18 -8.97 -1.47
N LYS A 224 17.57 -7.92 -0.75
CA LYS A 224 18.90 -7.74 -0.16
C LYS A 224 18.80 -7.79 1.36
N LEU A 225 19.64 -8.63 1.98
CA LEU A 225 19.80 -8.70 3.42
C LEU A 225 20.36 -7.36 3.93
N THR A 226 19.69 -6.75 4.92
CA THR A 226 20.09 -5.48 5.52
C THR A 226 20.60 -5.65 6.95
N ALA A 227 20.07 -6.61 7.70
CA ALA A 227 20.52 -6.91 9.05
C ALA A 227 20.25 -8.37 9.46
N SER A 228 20.93 -8.81 10.51
CA SER A 228 20.65 -10.08 11.18
C SER A 228 20.61 -9.90 12.69
N ARG A 229 19.85 -10.77 13.37
CA ARG A 229 19.80 -10.90 14.83
C ARG A 229 19.91 -12.39 15.17
N PRO A 230 20.95 -12.85 15.87
CA PRO A 230 22.15 -12.09 16.28
C PRO A 230 22.85 -11.43 15.08
N ALA A 231 23.54 -10.31 15.34
CA ALA A 231 24.33 -9.66 14.31
C ALA A 231 25.44 -10.59 13.82
N ASP A 232 25.82 -10.48 12.55
CA ASP A 232 26.92 -11.26 12.01
C ASP A 232 28.20 -11.05 12.85
N ASN A 233 28.92 -12.14 13.11
CA ASN A 233 30.09 -12.20 14.00
C ASN A 233 29.86 -11.74 15.46
N ALA A 234 28.61 -11.67 15.94
CA ALA A 234 28.34 -11.40 17.35
C ALA A 234 28.98 -12.49 18.25
N THR A 235 29.67 -12.07 19.31
CA THR A 235 30.13 -12.96 20.39
C THR A 235 29.09 -13.00 21.51
N ASP A 236 29.25 -13.94 22.44
CA ASP A 236 28.40 -14.05 23.65
C ASP A 236 26.89 -14.13 23.34
N VAL A 237 26.58 -14.69 22.18
CA VAL A 237 25.21 -14.93 21.71
C VAL A 237 24.54 -15.97 22.60
N ALA A 238 23.31 -15.67 23.04
CA ALA A 238 22.50 -16.62 23.79
C ALA A 238 22.30 -17.92 22.98
N THR A 239 22.49 -19.06 23.63
CA THR A 239 22.32 -20.39 23.01
C THR A 239 20.86 -20.81 22.86
N SER A 240 19.93 -19.97 23.30
CA SER A 240 18.49 -20.11 23.10
C SER A 240 17.92 -18.80 22.54
N GLY A 241 16.98 -18.89 21.60
CA GLY A 241 16.37 -17.74 20.96
C GLY A 241 16.03 -17.98 19.49
N THR A 242 15.78 -16.89 18.77
CA THR A 242 15.41 -16.89 17.35
C THR A 242 16.50 -16.21 16.54
N ILE A 243 16.84 -16.76 15.38
CA ILE A 243 17.63 -16.07 14.36
C ILE A 243 16.65 -15.30 13.47
N ALA A 244 16.83 -13.99 13.31
CA ALA A 244 16.05 -13.16 12.42
C ALA A 244 16.94 -12.50 11.37
N LEU A 245 16.52 -12.53 10.11
CA LEU A 245 17.14 -11.83 9.00
C LEU A 245 16.17 -10.77 8.49
N GLU A 246 16.65 -9.55 8.35
CA GLU A 246 15.88 -8.40 7.86
C GLU A 246 16.31 -8.09 6.42
N PHE A 247 15.34 -7.93 5.53
CA PHE A 247 15.55 -7.58 4.12
C PHE A 247 15.08 -6.16 3.83
N ASN A 248 15.60 -5.55 2.76
CA ASN A 248 15.15 -4.23 2.29
C ASN A 248 13.74 -4.25 1.68
N GLU A 249 13.23 -5.44 1.36
CA GLU A 249 11.91 -5.67 0.78
C GLU A 249 11.26 -6.95 1.31
N SER A 250 9.95 -7.08 1.08
CA SER A 250 9.23 -8.30 1.43
C SER A 250 9.77 -9.49 0.65
N ILE A 251 9.85 -10.64 1.30
CA ILE A 251 10.34 -11.87 0.69
C ILE A 251 9.21 -12.91 0.61
N VAL A 252 9.32 -13.82 -0.35
CA VAL A 252 8.49 -15.03 -0.41
C VAL A 252 9.44 -16.22 -0.32
N ARG A 253 9.15 -17.15 0.60
CA ARG A 253 9.95 -18.38 0.68
C ARG A 253 9.63 -19.29 -0.50
N ALA A 254 10.64 -19.95 -1.04
CA ALA A 254 10.42 -21.14 -1.86
C ALA A 254 9.84 -22.27 -1.00
N GLU A 255 9.06 -23.16 -1.61
CA GLU A 255 8.34 -24.24 -0.91
C GLU A 255 9.28 -25.14 -0.09
N ASP A 256 10.48 -25.40 -0.61
CA ASP A 256 11.51 -26.25 0.01
C ASP A 256 12.65 -25.46 0.68
N ALA A 257 12.44 -24.17 0.98
CA ALA A 257 13.48 -23.36 1.61
C ALA A 257 13.77 -23.82 3.05
N MET A 258 15.02 -24.20 3.34
CA MET A 258 15.49 -24.61 4.66
C MET A 258 16.79 -23.88 5.02
N ALA A 259 17.00 -23.64 6.31
CA ALA A 259 18.31 -23.22 6.83
C ALA A 259 19.02 -24.37 7.53
N MET A 260 20.36 -24.35 7.50
CA MET A 260 21.21 -25.32 8.18
C MET A 260 21.97 -24.62 9.31
N LEU A 261 21.69 -24.99 10.55
CA LEU A 261 22.47 -24.58 11.70
C LEU A 261 23.58 -25.62 11.95
N THR A 262 24.83 -25.23 11.74
CA THR A 262 25.99 -26.10 11.95
C THR A 262 26.69 -25.76 13.25
N ASN A 263 26.87 -26.75 14.11
CA ASN A 263 27.68 -26.60 15.31
C ASN A 263 29.17 -26.72 14.96
N ALA A 264 29.92 -25.62 15.09
CA ALA A 264 31.33 -25.56 14.72
C ALA A 264 32.25 -26.50 15.52
N ASN A 265 31.83 -26.98 16.70
CA ASN A 265 32.66 -27.84 17.56
C ASN A 265 32.58 -29.32 17.18
N ASN A 266 31.45 -29.78 16.64
CA ASN A 266 31.22 -31.20 16.35
C ASN A 266 30.63 -31.46 14.96
N ASN A 267 30.49 -30.43 14.12
CA ASN A 267 29.90 -30.47 12.78
C ASN A 267 28.48 -31.04 12.71
N LYS A 268 27.76 -31.11 13.84
CA LYS A 268 26.36 -31.51 13.83
C LYS A 268 25.55 -30.43 13.12
N VAL A 269 24.73 -30.86 12.17
CA VAL A 269 23.79 -30.01 11.44
C VAL A 269 22.39 -30.22 12.00
N THR A 270 21.66 -29.12 12.16
CA THR A 270 20.23 -29.08 12.42
C THR A 270 19.56 -28.30 11.29
N GLU A 271 18.51 -28.85 10.70
CA GLU A 271 17.68 -28.13 9.73
C GLU A 271 16.63 -27.30 10.47
N LEU A 272 16.41 -26.07 9.99
CA LEU A 272 15.46 -25.12 10.55
C LEU A 272 14.52 -24.62 9.45
N GLU A 273 13.23 -24.74 9.69
CA GLU A 273 12.21 -24.20 8.80
C GLU A 273 12.12 -22.67 8.95
N PRO A 274 12.18 -21.91 7.84
CA PRO A 274 11.97 -20.48 7.87
C PRO A 274 10.49 -20.11 8.06
N ASN A 275 10.25 -19.17 8.97
CA ASN A 275 9.01 -18.41 9.04
C ASN A 275 9.22 -17.02 8.42
N VAL A 276 8.48 -16.70 7.36
CA VAL A 276 8.50 -15.38 6.71
C VAL A 276 7.34 -14.54 7.20
N SER A 277 7.62 -13.31 7.59
CA SER A 277 6.63 -12.27 7.87
C SER A 277 7.11 -10.95 7.26
N GLY A 278 6.50 -10.56 6.13
CA GLY A 278 6.92 -9.38 5.36
C GLY A 278 8.38 -9.46 4.91
N ASN A 279 9.20 -8.51 5.36
CA ASN A 279 10.64 -8.42 5.08
C ASN A 279 11.52 -9.11 6.14
N VAL A 280 10.93 -9.91 7.05
CA VAL A 280 11.66 -10.59 8.11
C VAL A 280 11.54 -12.11 7.96
N LEU A 281 12.69 -12.77 7.89
CA LEU A 281 12.83 -14.23 7.95
C LEU A 281 13.22 -14.64 9.37
N ARG A 282 12.56 -15.64 9.95
CA ARG A 282 12.83 -16.13 11.31
C ARG A 282 13.08 -17.62 11.33
N PHE A 283 14.02 -18.05 12.17
CA PHE A 283 14.31 -19.44 12.49
C PHE A 283 14.27 -19.62 14.00
N ALA A 284 13.55 -20.62 14.48
CA ALA A 284 13.40 -20.93 15.91
C ALA A 284 13.60 -22.43 16.15
#